data_AF-A0A1W0WUY2-F1
#
_entry.id   AF-A0A1W0WUY2-F1
#
_cell.length_a   1.000
_cell.length_b   1.000
_cell.length_c   1.000
_cell.angle_alpha   90.00
_cell.angle_beta   90.00
_cell.angle_gamma   90.00
#
_symmetry.space_group_name_H-M   'P 1'
#
loop_
_entity.id
_entity.type
_entity.pdbx_description
1 polymer ?
#
loop_
_entity_poly.entity_id
_entity_poly.type
_entity_poly.pdbx_seq_one_letter_code
_entity_poly.pdbx_strand_id
1 'polypeptide(L)'
;MTQIFFAVPGYANRVNDLLVAGSPQSTEAVVFFGGDIQDLEVVMGAHREAATFSRWSLEKTTRLLEGQFANHLIVAVRPSRRQDIVLSCFDNFVKSTDAVSPSEHAPNQHALEHLDLLLESLSGLLGEVDFHRHLSCVKIVGFSKGCVVLNQLVYEFPTWLAQNSAVSAPSILRKIGRMYWLDAGHSGPVEYWITQPRLLDSLRELNVGVHVVISPYQVGNLRRPSYVPQLEEFLRICGQLGVLKDVTKLHEGKAFADATIDDHFDTLLHLP
;
A
#
# COMPACT_ATOMS: atom_id res chain seq x y z
N MET A 1 -21.57 2.14 2.17
CA MET A 1 -21.33 2.27 3.63
C MET A 1 -20.12 1.41 3.94
N THR A 2 -19.11 1.95 4.64
CA THR A 2 -17.89 1.21 4.98
C THR A 2 -18.17 0.19 6.07
N GLN A 3 -17.88 -1.09 5.81
CA GLN A 3 -17.95 -2.18 6.79
C GLN A 3 -16.57 -2.40 7.41
N ILE A 4 -16.51 -2.84 8.67
CA ILE A 4 -15.26 -3.11 9.37
C ILE A 4 -15.27 -4.55 9.86
N PHE A 5 -14.25 -5.31 9.45
CA PHE A 5 -14.03 -6.68 9.88
C PHE A 5 -12.78 -6.73 10.76
N PHE A 6 -12.94 -7.12 12.01
CA PHE A 6 -11.84 -7.17 12.96
C PHE A 6 -11.14 -8.53 12.94
N ALA A 7 -9.83 -8.50 13.15
CA ALA A 7 -8.99 -9.69 13.27
C ALA A 7 -9.22 -10.73 12.15
N VAL A 8 -9.29 -10.28 10.90
CA VAL A 8 -9.42 -11.16 9.74
C VAL A 8 -8.16 -12.02 9.62
N PRO A 9 -8.29 -13.36 9.57
CA PRO A 9 -7.14 -14.25 9.47
C PRO A 9 -6.36 -14.10 8.17
N GLY A 10 -5.03 -14.20 8.26
CA GLY A 10 -4.15 -14.36 7.11
C GLY A 10 -3.12 -15.46 7.36
N TYR A 11 -1.91 -15.29 6.83
CA TYR A 11 -0.83 -16.26 6.99
C TYR A 11 -0.45 -16.54 8.46
N ALA A 12 -0.34 -17.84 8.79
CA ALA A 12 -0.03 -18.34 10.13
C ALA A 12 -0.98 -17.76 11.20
N ASN A 13 -0.43 -17.12 12.24
CA ASN A 13 -1.21 -16.52 13.33
C ASN A 13 -1.46 -15.01 13.12
N ARG A 14 -1.16 -14.47 11.93
CA ARG A 14 -1.30 -13.04 11.64
C ARG A 14 -2.75 -12.70 11.34
N VAL A 15 -3.19 -11.55 11.84
CA VAL A 15 -4.54 -11.01 11.61
C VAL A 15 -4.49 -9.51 11.34
N ASN A 16 -5.39 -9.01 10.49
CA ASN A 16 -5.55 -7.57 10.27
C ASN A 16 -7.03 -7.17 10.37
N ASP A 17 -7.27 -5.95 10.85
CA ASP A 17 -8.59 -5.33 10.68
C ASP A 17 -8.70 -4.80 9.25
N LEU A 18 -9.83 -5.07 8.61
CA LEU A 18 -10.12 -4.67 7.23
C LEU A 18 -11.32 -3.73 7.20
N LEU A 19 -11.20 -2.64 6.45
CA LEU A 19 -12.33 -1.79 6.10
C LEU A 19 -12.71 -2.03 4.66
N VAL A 20 -14.00 -2.26 4.42
CA VAL A 20 -14.51 -2.69 3.12
C VAL A 20 -15.61 -1.76 2.63
N ALA A 21 -15.51 -1.34 1.38
CA ALA A 21 -16.55 -0.59 0.67
C ALA A 21 -16.65 -1.07 -0.78
N GLY A 22 -17.67 -0.62 -1.50
CA GLY A 22 -17.98 -1.10 -2.85
C GLY A 22 -18.80 -2.39 -2.86
N SER A 23 -18.89 -3.00 -4.04
CA SER A 23 -19.71 -4.20 -4.27
C SER A 23 -18.90 -5.49 -4.06
N PRO A 24 -19.35 -6.42 -3.20
CA PRO A 24 -18.77 -7.76 -3.07
C PRO A 24 -18.81 -8.59 -4.35
N GLN A 25 -19.70 -8.25 -5.29
CA GLN A 25 -19.83 -8.91 -6.59
C GLN A 25 -18.82 -8.41 -7.63
N SER A 26 -17.99 -7.42 -7.27
CA SER A 26 -16.94 -6.93 -8.13
C SER A 26 -15.90 -8.03 -8.41
N THR A 27 -15.49 -8.14 -9.68
CA THR A 27 -14.36 -8.98 -10.07
C THR A 27 -13.02 -8.24 -9.98
N GLU A 28 -13.03 -6.96 -9.64
CA GLU A 28 -11.82 -6.17 -9.39
C GLU A 28 -11.76 -5.64 -7.96
N ALA A 29 -10.57 -5.62 -7.37
CA ALA A 29 -10.36 -5.09 -6.02
C ALA A 29 -9.24 -4.05 -5.96
N VAL A 30 -9.37 -3.13 -5.01
CA VAL A 30 -8.34 -2.18 -4.61
C VAL A 30 -7.97 -2.49 -3.16
N VAL A 31 -6.73 -2.90 -2.93
CA VAL A 31 -6.17 -3.08 -1.59
C VAL A 31 -5.41 -1.82 -1.22
N PHE A 32 -5.80 -1.17 -0.13
CA PHE A 32 -5.23 0.09 0.32
C PHE A 32 -4.44 -0.06 1.63
N PHE A 33 -3.21 0.45 1.63
CA PHE A 33 -2.37 0.60 2.82
C PHE A 33 -2.16 2.09 3.08
N GLY A 34 -2.69 2.55 4.21
CA GLY A 34 -2.63 3.96 4.61
C GLY A 34 -1.27 4.42 5.14
N GLY A 35 -1.18 5.72 5.37
CA GLY A 35 -0.01 6.39 5.90
C GLY A 35 0.12 6.34 7.41
N ASP A 36 1.15 7.03 7.91
CA ASP A 36 1.18 7.42 9.31
C ASP A 36 -0.05 8.30 9.63
N ILE A 37 -0.43 8.37 10.90
CA ILE A 37 -1.60 9.05 11.46
C ILE A 37 -2.95 8.40 11.11
N GLN A 38 -3.16 7.90 9.89
CA GLN A 38 -4.45 7.30 9.48
C GLN A 38 -4.83 6.08 10.33
N ASP A 39 -5.97 6.14 11.00
CA ASP A 39 -6.60 5.03 11.73
C ASP A 39 -8.12 5.06 11.54
N LEU A 40 -8.83 4.22 12.28
CA LEU A 40 -10.26 4.35 12.52
C LEU A 40 -10.56 5.74 13.10
N GLU A 41 -11.64 6.34 12.65
CA GLU A 41 -12.07 7.70 13.02
C GLU A 41 -12.22 7.84 14.54
N VAL A 42 -12.75 6.80 15.20
CA VAL A 42 -12.89 6.75 16.67
C VAL A 42 -11.55 6.76 17.38
N VAL A 43 -10.53 6.08 16.84
CA VAL A 43 -9.17 6.03 17.41
C VAL A 43 -8.49 7.37 17.19
N MET A 44 -8.60 7.94 15.99
CA MET A 44 -8.03 9.26 15.70
C MET A 44 -8.68 10.35 16.56
N GLY A 45 -10.00 10.31 16.75
CA GLY A 45 -10.74 11.29 17.55
C GLY A 45 -10.39 11.29 19.04
N ALA A 46 -9.83 10.19 19.56
CA ALA A 46 -9.38 10.10 20.95
C ALA A 46 -8.08 10.89 21.22
N HIS A 47 -7.38 11.35 20.18
CA HIS A 47 -6.08 12.01 20.31
C HIS A 47 -6.06 13.34 19.57
N ARG A 48 -5.70 14.43 20.28
CA ARG A 48 -5.74 15.81 19.73
C ARG A 48 -4.97 15.97 18.43
N GLU A 49 -3.80 15.34 18.31
CA GLU A 49 -2.95 15.41 17.11
C GLU A 49 -3.55 14.64 15.93
N ALA A 50 -4.06 13.42 16.14
CA ALA A 50 -4.68 12.65 15.07
C ALA A 50 -6.05 13.20 14.65
N ALA A 51 -6.80 13.79 15.58
CA ALA A 51 -8.14 14.34 15.35
C ALA A 51 -8.17 15.45 14.29
N THR A 52 -7.10 16.24 14.14
CA THR A 52 -7.02 17.26 13.07
C THR A 52 -6.98 16.65 11.67
N PHE A 53 -6.61 15.37 11.57
CA PHE A 53 -6.54 14.62 10.33
C PHE A 53 -7.72 13.66 10.14
N SER A 54 -8.77 13.74 10.96
CA SER A 54 -9.92 12.83 10.88
C SER A 54 -10.64 12.85 9.53
N ARG A 55 -10.43 13.85 8.65
CA ARG A 55 -10.92 13.82 7.26
C ARG A 55 -10.25 12.72 6.41
N TRP A 56 -9.06 12.29 6.82
CA TRP A 56 -8.25 11.25 6.21
C TRP A 56 -8.27 9.94 7.02
N SER A 57 -9.30 9.71 7.85
CA SER A 57 -9.45 8.42 8.54
C SER A 57 -9.58 7.28 7.53
N LEU A 58 -9.27 6.05 7.97
CA LEU A 58 -9.38 4.89 7.09
C LEU A 58 -10.80 4.74 6.53
N GLU A 59 -11.84 5.03 7.31
CA GLU A 59 -13.23 4.98 6.84
C GLU A 59 -13.47 5.97 5.69
N LYS A 60 -13.02 7.22 5.86
CA LYS A 60 -13.22 8.28 4.85
C LYS A 60 -12.37 8.07 3.63
N THR A 61 -11.11 7.65 3.78
CA THR A 61 -10.25 7.29 2.66
C THR A 61 -10.78 6.07 1.91
N THR A 62 -11.31 5.06 2.60
CA THR A 62 -11.95 3.90 1.93
C THR A 62 -13.14 4.34 1.07
N ARG A 63 -13.96 5.30 1.55
CA ARG A 63 -15.07 5.87 0.75
C ARG A 63 -14.59 6.75 -0.39
N LEU A 64 -13.52 7.52 -0.19
CA LEU A 64 -12.88 8.30 -1.25
C LEU A 64 -12.45 7.37 -2.39
N LEU A 65 -11.78 6.27 -2.07
CA LEU A 65 -11.33 5.27 -3.03
C LEU A 65 -12.51 4.55 -3.71
N GLU A 66 -13.61 4.28 -3.01
CA GLU A 66 -14.84 3.74 -3.60
C GLU A 66 -15.41 4.68 -4.68
N GLY A 67 -15.28 5.99 -4.48
CA GLY A 67 -15.69 7.00 -5.46
C GLY A 67 -14.76 7.12 -6.67
N GLN A 68 -13.46 6.90 -6.50
CA GLN A 68 -12.46 6.94 -7.58
C GLN A 68 -12.49 5.65 -8.41
N PHE A 69 -12.47 4.50 -7.74
CA PHE A 69 -12.51 3.18 -8.37
C PHE A 69 -13.94 2.64 -8.46
N ALA A 70 -14.75 3.25 -9.32
CA ALA A 70 -16.11 2.78 -9.56
C ALA A 70 -16.12 1.28 -9.93
N ASN A 71 -17.10 0.53 -9.42
CA ASN A 71 -17.25 -0.91 -9.62
C ASN A 71 -16.11 -1.79 -9.08
N HIS A 72 -15.31 -1.31 -8.12
CA HIS A 72 -14.31 -2.12 -7.42
C HIS A 72 -14.76 -2.45 -6.00
N LEU A 73 -14.25 -3.56 -5.46
CA LEU A 73 -14.25 -3.81 -4.02
C LEU A 73 -13.04 -3.08 -3.42
N ILE A 74 -13.27 -2.18 -2.47
CA ILE A 74 -12.20 -1.50 -1.75
C ILE A 74 -11.94 -2.25 -0.45
N VAL A 75 -10.67 -2.59 -0.19
CA VAL A 75 -10.22 -3.27 1.02
C VAL A 75 -9.05 -2.48 1.60
N ALA A 76 -9.33 -1.62 2.58
CA ALA A 76 -8.28 -0.94 3.33
C ALA A 76 -7.80 -1.82 4.48
N VAL A 77 -6.48 -2.02 4.55
CA VAL A 77 -5.83 -2.83 5.57
C VAL A 77 -5.32 -1.91 6.67
N ARG A 78 -5.87 -2.04 7.88
CA ARG A 78 -5.40 -1.29 9.04
C ARG A 78 -4.02 -1.81 9.49
N PRO A 79 -3.07 -0.94 9.89
CA PRO A 79 -1.80 -1.39 10.46
C PRO A 79 -2.03 -2.28 11.68
N SER A 80 -1.21 -3.32 11.85
CA SER A 80 -1.35 -4.30 12.94
C SER A 80 -0.93 -3.74 14.30
N ARG A 81 -0.08 -2.71 14.30
CA ARG A 81 0.37 -2.01 15.50
C ARG A 81 0.46 -0.50 15.25
N ARG A 82 0.25 0.26 16.32
CA ARG A 82 0.51 1.70 16.37
C ARG A 82 1.64 1.98 17.34
N GLN A 83 2.58 2.82 16.90
CA GLN A 83 3.64 3.34 17.75
C GLN A 83 3.40 4.82 18.02
N ASP A 84 3.43 5.21 19.30
CA ASP A 84 3.22 6.58 19.78
C ASP A 84 1.96 7.25 19.21
N ILE A 85 0.91 6.47 18.98
CA ILE A 85 -0.37 6.85 18.36
C ILE A 85 -0.23 7.22 16.89
N VAL A 86 0.81 7.94 16.46
CA VAL A 86 0.90 8.54 15.12
C VAL A 86 1.61 7.68 14.08
N LEU A 87 2.40 6.68 14.48
CA LEU A 87 3.16 5.86 13.55
C LEU A 87 2.45 4.53 13.26
N SER A 88 2.30 4.24 11.98
CA SER A 88 1.70 3.00 11.48
C SER A 88 2.77 1.92 11.33
N CYS A 89 2.52 0.74 11.90
CA CYS A 89 3.40 -0.42 11.81
C CYS A 89 2.66 -1.59 11.13
N PHE A 90 3.10 -1.94 9.92
CA PHE A 90 2.56 -3.06 9.14
C PHE A 90 3.33 -4.35 9.43
N ASP A 91 3.46 -4.72 10.70
CA ASP A 91 4.33 -5.81 11.17
C ASP A 91 3.97 -7.17 10.55
N ASN A 92 2.72 -7.37 10.17
CA ASN A 92 2.26 -8.59 9.49
C ASN A 92 2.72 -8.70 8.03
N PHE A 93 3.23 -7.62 7.46
CA PHE A 93 3.75 -7.57 6.09
C PHE A 93 5.24 -7.33 6.08
N VAL A 94 5.71 -6.33 6.82
CA VAL A 94 7.09 -5.85 6.78
C VAL A 94 7.73 -5.97 8.15
N LYS A 95 8.95 -6.52 8.19
CA LYS A 95 9.70 -6.65 9.43
C LYS A 95 9.94 -5.27 10.03
N SER A 96 9.51 -5.11 11.28
CA SER A 96 9.70 -3.92 12.10
C SER A 96 10.10 -4.32 13.51
N THR A 97 10.59 -3.36 14.29
CA THR A 97 10.83 -3.49 15.72
C THR A 97 10.03 -2.43 16.48
N ASP A 98 10.12 -2.43 17.80
CA ASP A 98 9.54 -1.38 18.64
C ASP A 98 10.23 -0.02 18.46
N ALA A 99 11.48 0.00 18.00
CA ALA A 99 12.23 1.24 17.79
C ALA A 99 12.18 1.74 16.33
N VAL A 100 11.96 0.82 15.38
CA VAL A 100 12.16 1.10 13.95
C VAL A 100 11.09 0.39 13.13
N SER A 101 10.35 1.15 12.34
CA SER A 101 9.36 0.61 11.40
C SER A 101 9.38 1.36 10.06
N PRO A 102 9.64 0.69 8.92
CA PRO A 102 10.12 -0.70 8.80
C PRO A 102 11.60 -0.83 9.16
N SER A 103 12.06 -2.01 9.59
CA SER A 103 13.48 -2.27 9.88
C SER A 103 14.21 -2.96 8.73
N GLU A 104 13.50 -3.77 7.94
CA GLU A 104 14.10 -4.57 6.86
C GLU A 104 13.02 -4.99 5.85
N HIS A 105 13.39 -4.99 4.57
CA HIS A 105 12.67 -5.70 3.51
C HIS A 105 13.38 -7.02 3.19
N ALA A 106 12.64 -8.10 3.01
CA ALA A 106 13.24 -9.43 2.82
C ALA A 106 12.44 -10.33 1.87
N PRO A 107 13.08 -11.24 1.14
CA PRO A 107 12.44 -12.06 0.09
C PRO A 107 11.46 -13.12 0.59
N ASN A 108 11.29 -13.29 1.90
CA ASN A 108 10.55 -14.36 2.54
C ASN A 108 9.82 -13.92 3.83
N GLN A 109 9.18 -12.74 3.83
CA GLN A 109 8.34 -12.31 4.97
C GLN A 109 6.92 -12.89 4.94
N HIS A 110 6.55 -13.62 3.89
CA HIS A 110 5.22 -14.17 3.69
C HIS A 110 4.14 -13.08 3.58
N ALA A 111 4.51 -11.88 3.12
CA ALA A 111 3.59 -10.76 2.92
C ALA A 111 2.55 -11.06 1.83
N LEU A 112 2.96 -11.73 0.75
CA LEU A 112 2.05 -12.13 -0.32
C LEU A 112 1.08 -13.23 0.10
N GLU A 113 1.56 -14.25 0.79
CA GLU A 113 0.69 -15.29 1.38
C GLU A 113 -0.28 -14.67 2.39
N HIS A 114 0.20 -13.74 3.20
CA HIS A 114 -0.65 -13.05 4.16
C HIS A 114 -1.76 -12.25 3.47
N LEU A 115 -1.44 -11.51 2.42
CA LEU A 115 -2.44 -10.78 1.62
C LEU A 115 -3.45 -11.71 0.95
N ASP A 116 -2.99 -12.81 0.36
CA ASP A 116 -3.85 -13.78 -0.33
C ASP A 116 -4.86 -14.40 0.63
N LEU A 117 -4.39 -14.84 1.81
CA LEU A 117 -5.22 -15.45 2.85
C LEU A 117 -6.16 -14.44 3.53
N LEU A 118 -5.78 -13.16 3.65
CA LEU A 118 -6.68 -12.11 4.12
C LEU A 118 -7.87 -11.93 3.18
N LEU A 119 -7.61 -11.88 1.87
CA LEU A 119 -8.67 -11.74 0.87
C LEU A 119 -9.55 -13.00 0.78
N GLU A 120 -8.96 -14.19 0.91
CA GLU A 120 -9.72 -15.45 1.01
C GLU A 120 -10.63 -15.45 2.25
N SER A 121 -10.09 -15.11 3.42
CA SER A 121 -10.85 -15.06 4.68
C SER A 121 -11.97 -14.02 4.62
N LEU A 122 -11.69 -12.84 4.04
CA LEU A 122 -12.70 -11.83 3.80
C LEU A 122 -13.84 -12.36 2.90
N SER A 123 -13.53 -13.23 1.94
CA SER A 123 -14.55 -13.81 1.05
C SER A 123 -15.59 -14.60 1.82
N GLY A 124 -15.12 -15.43 2.76
CA GLY A 124 -16.01 -16.16 3.67
C GLY A 124 -16.86 -15.23 4.54
N LEU A 125 -16.28 -14.13 5.02
CA LEU A 125 -16.98 -13.15 5.87
C LEU A 125 -18.04 -12.35 5.12
N LEU A 126 -17.85 -12.09 3.83
CA LEU A 126 -18.82 -11.40 2.98
C LEU A 126 -19.98 -12.30 2.54
N GLY A 127 -19.94 -13.61 2.83
CA GLY A 127 -20.93 -14.58 2.37
C GLY A 127 -20.87 -14.85 0.86
N GLU A 128 -19.86 -14.32 0.18
CA GLU A 128 -19.59 -14.51 -1.24
C GLU A 128 -18.53 -15.59 -1.37
N VAL A 129 -18.98 -16.83 -1.63
CA VAL A 129 -18.16 -18.04 -1.48
C VAL A 129 -16.94 -18.07 -2.42
N ASP A 130 -16.83 -17.17 -3.39
CA ASP A 130 -15.74 -17.23 -4.38
C ASP A 130 -15.23 -15.86 -4.86
N PHE A 131 -15.46 -14.72 -4.19
CA PHE A 131 -14.96 -13.42 -4.72
C PHE A 131 -13.45 -13.47 -4.91
N HIS A 132 -12.71 -14.00 -3.92
CA HIS A 132 -11.25 -14.14 -4.01
C HIS A 132 -10.83 -14.93 -5.24
N ARG A 133 -11.55 -16.00 -5.58
CA ARG A 133 -11.29 -16.82 -6.77
C ARG A 133 -11.66 -16.11 -8.07
N HIS A 134 -12.76 -15.36 -8.07
CA HIS A 134 -13.27 -14.61 -9.23
C HIS A 134 -12.58 -13.26 -9.47
N LEU A 135 -11.71 -12.80 -8.56
CA LEU A 135 -10.91 -11.61 -8.78
C LEU A 135 -10.08 -11.74 -10.07
N SER A 136 -10.41 -10.93 -11.05
CA SER A 136 -9.70 -10.82 -12.32
C SER A 136 -8.53 -9.84 -12.25
N CYS A 137 -8.57 -8.87 -11.33
CA CYS A 137 -7.53 -7.86 -11.19
C CYS A 137 -7.53 -7.27 -9.78
N VAL A 138 -6.34 -7.13 -9.20
CA VAL A 138 -6.11 -6.45 -7.93
C VAL A 138 -5.16 -5.29 -8.13
N LYS A 139 -5.58 -4.14 -7.63
CA LYS A 139 -4.83 -2.89 -7.60
C LYS A 139 -4.34 -2.69 -6.17
N ILE A 140 -3.05 -2.48 -5.97
CA ILE A 140 -2.48 -2.25 -4.63
C ILE A 140 -2.07 -0.78 -4.53
N VAL A 141 -2.58 -0.09 -3.53
CA VAL A 141 -2.32 1.33 -3.29
C VAL A 141 -1.62 1.47 -1.96
N GLY A 142 -0.41 2.04 -1.99
CA GLY A 142 0.32 2.43 -0.80
C GLY A 142 0.37 3.94 -0.72
N PHE A 143 -0.03 4.51 0.41
CA PHE A 143 0.13 5.93 0.68
C PHE A 143 1.12 6.14 1.83
N SER A 144 2.09 7.03 1.64
CA SER A 144 3.03 7.42 2.68
C SER A 144 3.75 6.20 3.28
N LYS A 145 3.49 5.89 4.55
CA LYS A 145 3.97 4.69 5.23
C LYS A 145 3.51 3.40 4.57
N GLY A 146 2.32 3.33 3.99
CA GLY A 146 1.79 2.15 3.32
C GLY A 146 2.65 1.67 2.14
N CYS A 147 3.43 2.55 1.52
CA CYS A 147 4.38 2.20 0.46
C CYS A 147 5.44 1.18 0.90
N VAL A 148 5.71 1.06 2.20
CA VAL A 148 6.65 0.04 2.71
C VAL A 148 6.14 -1.37 2.47
N VAL A 149 4.82 -1.57 2.48
CA VAL A 149 4.19 -2.85 2.15
C VAL A 149 4.36 -3.14 0.67
N LEU A 150 4.14 -2.16 -0.20
CA LEU A 150 4.36 -2.33 -1.64
C LEU A 150 5.81 -2.72 -1.94
N ASN A 151 6.77 -2.05 -1.31
CA ASN A 151 8.19 -2.41 -1.44
C ASN A 151 8.41 -3.86 -1.00
N GLN A 152 7.88 -4.25 0.16
CA GLN A 152 8.00 -5.62 0.67
C GLN A 152 7.42 -6.68 -0.27
N LEU A 153 6.26 -6.42 -0.89
CA LEU A 153 5.68 -7.35 -1.87
C LEU A 153 6.61 -7.56 -3.07
N VAL A 154 7.23 -6.48 -3.57
CA VAL A 154 8.19 -6.55 -4.68
C VAL A 154 9.47 -7.29 -4.29
N TYR A 155 9.90 -7.22 -3.02
CA TYR A 155 11.01 -8.04 -2.53
C TYR A 155 10.72 -9.54 -2.57
N GLU A 156 9.45 -9.94 -2.41
CA GLU A 156 9.05 -11.35 -2.42
C GLU A 156 8.77 -11.89 -3.83
N PHE A 157 8.45 -11.05 -4.80
CA PHE A 157 8.12 -11.49 -6.17
C PHE A 157 9.17 -12.42 -6.80
N PRO A 158 10.49 -12.14 -6.76
CA PRO A 158 11.47 -13.04 -7.36
C PRO A 158 11.47 -14.44 -6.72
N THR A 159 11.25 -14.55 -5.41
CA THR A 159 11.16 -15.83 -4.71
C THR A 159 10.02 -16.67 -5.26
N TRP A 160 8.85 -16.06 -5.46
CA TRP A 160 7.69 -16.75 -6.00
C TRP A 160 7.80 -17.08 -7.48
N LEU A 161 8.42 -16.19 -8.27
CA LEU A 161 8.68 -16.44 -9.69
C LEU A 161 9.68 -17.57 -9.92
N ALA A 162 10.67 -17.72 -9.04
CA ALA A 162 11.65 -18.81 -9.11
C ALA A 162 11.07 -20.18 -8.71
N GLN A 163 9.97 -20.20 -7.95
CA GLN A 163 9.27 -21.43 -7.63
C GLN A 163 8.51 -21.92 -8.88
N ASN A 164 9.04 -22.91 -9.58
CA ASN A 164 8.46 -23.49 -10.80
C ASN A 164 7.08 -24.18 -10.61
N SER A 165 6.48 -24.12 -9.42
CA SER A 165 5.17 -24.70 -9.13
C SER A 165 4.13 -23.60 -8.94
N ALA A 166 3.29 -23.37 -9.95
CA ALA A 166 2.15 -22.46 -9.83
C ALA A 166 1.15 -22.88 -8.73
N VAL A 167 1.22 -24.14 -8.28
CA VAL A 167 0.34 -24.69 -7.23
C VAL A 167 0.71 -24.17 -5.84
N SER A 168 1.95 -23.73 -5.61
CA SER A 168 2.38 -23.23 -4.30
C SER A 168 2.38 -21.70 -4.18
N ALA A 169 2.26 -20.98 -5.29
CA ALA A 169 2.28 -19.52 -5.27
C ALA A 169 0.93 -18.94 -4.78
N PRO A 170 0.94 -17.85 -3.99
CA PRO A 170 -0.28 -17.14 -3.63
C PRO A 170 -1.07 -16.75 -4.87
N SER A 171 -2.37 -17.03 -4.88
CA SER A 171 -3.22 -16.83 -6.07
C SER A 171 -3.26 -15.37 -6.49
N ILE A 172 -3.16 -14.46 -5.51
CA ILE A 172 -3.12 -13.01 -5.69
C ILE A 172 -1.96 -12.55 -6.56
N LEU A 173 -0.82 -13.26 -6.56
CA LEU A 173 0.41 -12.82 -7.22
C LEU A 173 0.19 -12.51 -8.71
N ARG A 174 -0.56 -13.37 -9.41
CA ARG A 174 -0.87 -13.21 -10.84
C ARG A 174 -2.08 -12.32 -11.10
N LYS A 175 -2.82 -11.94 -10.06
CA LYS A 175 -3.97 -11.04 -10.13
C LYS A 175 -3.57 -9.58 -9.89
N ILE A 176 -2.41 -9.31 -9.30
CA ILE A 176 -1.90 -7.94 -9.12
C ILE A 176 -1.63 -7.34 -10.50
N GLY A 177 -2.49 -6.43 -10.94
CA GLY A 177 -2.38 -5.79 -12.24
C GLY A 177 -1.75 -4.40 -12.17
N ARG A 178 -1.90 -3.69 -11.05
CA ARG A 178 -1.40 -2.32 -10.87
C ARG A 178 -0.97 -2.07 -9.44
N MET A 179 0.09 -1.28 -9.28
CA MET A 179 0.57 -0.81 -7.99
C MET A 179 0.77 0.71 -8.02
N TYR A 180 0.30 1.40 -6.98
CA TYR A 180 0.30 2.85 -6.85
C TYR A 180 1.12 3.25 -5.63
N TRP A 181 2.26 3.91 -5.85
CA TRP A 181 3.04 4.54 -4.80
C TRP A 181 2.65 6.01 -4.68
N LEU A 182 1.94 6.34 -3.60
CA LEU A 182 1.50 7.70 -3.33
C LEU A 182 2.39 8.30 -2.25
N ASP A 183 3.30 9.16 -2.68
CA ASP A 183 4.15 10.00 -1.85
C ASP A 183 4.84 9.22 -0.72
N ALA A 184 5.53 8.14 -1.12
CA ALA A 184 6.17 7.18 -0.23
C ALA A 184 6.98 7.89 0.86
N GLY A 185 6.96 7.38 2.09
CA GLY A 185 7.69 7.99 3.19
C GLY A 185 7.61 7.22 4.49
N HIS A 186 8.70 7.19 5.24
CA HIS A 186 8.79 6.59 6.58
C HIS A 186 10.01 7.11 7.35
N SER A 187 10.22 6.64 8.57
CA SER A 187 11.38 6.95 9.41
C SER A 187 12.38 5.78 9.54
N GLY A 188 12.07 4.61 8.99
CA GLY A 188 12.96 3.43 8.98
C GLY A 188 14.23 3.59 8.13
N PRO A 189 15.26 2.74 8.35
CA PRO A 189 16.58 2.80 7.70
C PRO A 189 16.64 2.09 6.33
N VAL A 190 15.50 1.63 5.81
CA VAL A 190 15.41 1.01 4.47
C VAL A 190 15.14 2.06 3.40
N GLU A 191 15.15 1.67 2.13
CA GLU A 191 14.83 2.57 1.02
C GLU A 191 13.35 2.95 0.96
N TYR A 192 13.11 4.20 0.55
CA TYR A 192 11.78 4.72 0.26
C TYR A 192 11.27 4.15 -1.08
N TRP A 193 12.18 4.05 -2.04
CA TRP A 193 11.93 3.56 -3.40
C TRP A 193 12.94 2.47 -3.76
N ILE A 194 12.45 1.40 -4.40
CA ILE A 194 13.29 0.26 -4.77
C ILE A 194 14.22 0.67 -5.92
N THR A 195 15.52 0.52 -5.74
CA THR A 195 16.52 0.88 -6.77
C THR A 195 17.22 -0.33 -7.36
N GLN A 196 16.82 -1.55 -6.99
CA GLN A 196 17.43 -2.79 -7.45
C GLN A 196 16.76 -3.29 -8.74
N PRO A 197 17.46 -3.33 -9.90
CA PRO A 197 16.84 -3.70 -11.17
C PRO A 197 16.23 -5.11 -11.17
N ARG A 198 16.86 -6.07 -10.49
CA ARG A 198 16.36 -7.44 -10.39
C ARG A 198 15.00 -7.54 -9.69
N LEU A 199 14.79 -6.72 -8.66
CA LEU A 199 13.50 -6.67 -7.95
C LEU A 199 12.45 -6.05 -8.86
N LEU A 200 12.76 -4.93 -9.52
CA LEU A 200 11.82 -4.25 -10.41
C LEU A 200 11.51 -5.05 -11.70
N ASP A 201 12.42 -5.90 -12.16
CA ASP A 201 12.17 -6.77 -13.32
C ASP A 201 11.03 -7.76 -13.08
N SER A 202 10.81 -8.16 -11.82
CA SER A 202 9.68 -9.02 -11.45
C SER A 202 8.32 -8.36 -11.71
N LEU A 203 8.22 -7.03 -11.65
CA LEU A 203 7.01 -6.29 -12.02
C LEU A 203 6.70 -6.47 -13.51
N ARG A 204 7.74 -6.51 -14.36
CA ARG A 204 7.59 -6.77 -15.81
C ARG A 204 7.15 -8.21 -16.04
N GLU A 205 7.79 -9.18 -15.40
CA GLU A 205 7.43 -10.60 -15.52
C GLU A 205 5.99 -10.91 -15.07
N LEU A 206 5.49 -10.15 -14.10
CA LEU A 206 4.12 -10.24 -13.60
C LEU A 206 3.13 -9.32 -14.35
N ASN A 207 3.60 -8.52 -15.31
CA ASN A 207 2.81 -7.53 -16.04
C ASN A 207 2.10 -6.50 -15.13
N VAL A 208 2.78 -6.06 -14.07
CA VAL A 208 2.28 -5.07 -13.12
C VAL A 208 2.54 -3.65 -13.64
N GLY A 209 1.48 -2.86 -13.77
CA GLY A 209 1.60 -1.43 -14.08
C GLY A 209 1.96 -0.59 -12.86
N VAL A 210 3.01 0.22 -12.96
CA VAL A 210 3.48 1.10 -11.89
C VAL A 210 2.94 2.52 -12.08
N HIS A 211 2.32 3.05 -11.03
CA HIS A 211 1.81 4.42 -10.96
C HIS A 211 2.45 5.13 -9.78
N VAL A 212 2.90 6.36 -10.00
CA VAL A 212 3.58 7.16 -8.97
C VAL A 212 2.92 8.51 -8.86
N VAL A 213 2.55 8.90 -7.63
CA VAL A 213 2.11 10.25 -7.32
C VAL A 213 3.03 10.81 -6.25
N ILE A 214 3.60 11.99 -6.45
CA ILE A 214 4.51 12.63 -5.50
C ILE A 214 4.08 14.06 -5.20
N SER A 215 4.44 14.55 -4.02
CA SER A 215 4.21 15.93 -3.60
C SER A 215 5.53 16.63 -3.21
N PRO A 216 5.54 17.98 -3.14
CA PRO A 216 6.66 18.74 -2.62
C PRO A 216 6.99 18.39 -1.15
N TYR A 217 6.04 17.84 -0.39
CA TYR A 217 6.24 17.48 1.02
C TYR A 217 7.32 16.42 1.20
N GLN A 218 7.36 15.38 0.35
CA GLN A 218 8.41 14.38 0.41
C GLN A 218 9.64 14.77 -0.40
N VAL A 219 9.44 15.22 -1.64
CA VAL A 219 10.52 15.56 -2.57
C VAL A 219 11.39 16.71 -2.04
N GLY A 220 10.77 17.70 -1.41
CA GLY A 220 11.44 18.87 -0.83
C GLY A 220 12.04 18.64 0.55
N ASN A 221 11.88 17.45 1.15
CA ASN A 221 12.33 17.20 2.51
C ASN A 221 13.85 17.00 2.59
N LEU A 222 14.56 18.07 2.93
CA LEU A 222 16.03 18.06 3.07
C LEU A 222 16.56 17.09 4.14
N ARG A 223 15.71 16.60 5.05
CA ARG A 223 16.09 15.57 6.04
C ARG A 223 16.13 14.17 5.44
N ARG A 224 15.72 14.00 4.18
CA ARG A 224 15.70 12.72 3.45
C ARG A 224 16.56 12.82 2.18
N PRO A 225 17.89 13.00 2.31
CA PRO A 225 18.77 13.27 1.17
C PRO A 225 18.79 12.14 0.13
N SER A 226 18.48 10.90 0.51
CA SER A 226 18.39 9.76 -0.41
C SER A 226 17.05 9.66 -1.15
N TYR A 227 16.03 10.44 -0.76
CA TYR A 227 14.67 10.31 -1.29
C TYR A 227 14.60 10.54 -2.80
N VAL A 228 15.08 11.70 -3.26
CA VAL A 228 15.03 12.09 -4.67
C VAL A 228 15.93 11.19 -5.52
N PRO A 229 17.20 10.90 -5.15
CA PRO A 229 18.03 9.95 -5.90
C PRO A 229 17.38 8.56 -6.04
N GLN A 230 16.73 8.04 -5.00
CA GLN A 230 16.02 6.76 -5.06
C GLN A 230 14.79 6.81 -5.96
N LEU A 231 13.98 7.88 -5.87
CA LEU A 231 12.82 8.10 -6.72
C LEU A 231 13.21 8.17 -8.20
N GLU A 232 14.22 8.97 -8.55
CA GLU A 232 14.69 9.12 -9.93
C GLU A 232 15.16 7.79 -10.50
N GLU A 233 15.90 7.00 -9.72
CA GLU A 233 16.37 5.69 -10.12
C GLU A 233 15.22 4.68 -10.28
N PHE A 234 14.26 4.66 -9.36
CA PHE A 234 13.05 3.83 -9.46
C PHE A 234 12.28 4.14 -10.75
N LEU A 235 12.00 5.43 -11.02
CA LEU A 235 11.31 5.88 -12.22
C LEU A 235 12.08 5.51 -13.49
N ARG A 236 13.41 5.69 -13.49
CA ARG A 236 14.29 5.35 -14.62
C ARG A 236 14.23 3.85 -14.93
N ILE A 237 14.38 2.98 -13.93
CA ILE A 237 14.33 1.53 -14.12
C ILE A 237 12.94 1.09 -14.58
N CYS A 238 11.86 1.53 -13.90
CA CYS A 238 10.49 1.18 -14.29
C CYS A 238 10.14 1.67 -15.70
N GLY A 239 10.65 2.83 -16.11
CA GLY A 239 10.51 3.34 -17.48
C GLY A 239 11.22 2.47 -18.51
N GLN A 240 12.47 2.06 -18.23
CA GLN A 240 13.23 1.15 -19.11
C GLN A 240 12.59 -0.23 -19.24
N LEU A 241 11.96 -0.72 -18.19
CA LEU A 241 11.23 -1.99 -18.18
C LEU A 241 9.85 -1.91 -18.85
N GLY A 242 9.35 -0.72 -19.19
CA GLY A 242 8.03 -0.51 -19.78
C GLY A 242 6.86 -0.70 -18.80
N VAL A 243 7.14 -0.81 -17.50
CA VAL A 243 6.13 -1.02 -16.45
C VAL A 243 5.59 0.29 -15.89
N LEU A 244 6.34 1.40 -16.00
CA LEU A 244 5.88 2.73 -15.59
C LEU A 244 4.73 3.20 -16.48
N LYS A 245 3.57 3.46 -15.89
CA LYS A 245 2.34 3.86 -16.60
C LYS A 245 2.00 5.33 -16.41
N ASP A 246 2.22 5.84 -15.20
CA ASP A 246 1.96 7.25 -14.89
C ASP A 246 2.92 7.77 -13.81
N VAL A 247 3.27 9.06 -13.93
CA VAL A 247 3.97 9.83 -12.90
C VAL A 247 3.28 11.17 -12.77
N THR A 248 2.54 11.35 -11.68
CA THR A 248 1.88 12.60 -11.35
C THR A 248 2.67 13.34 -10.29
N LYS A 249 3.12 14.56 -10.62
CA LYS A 249 3.77 15.46 -9.66
C LYS A 249 2.77 16.54 -9.26
N LEU A 250 2.32 16.53 -8.01
CA LEU A 250 1.39 17.53 -7.52
C LEU A 250 2.12 18.81 -7.15
N HIS A 251 1.38 19.92 -7.21
CA HIS A 251 1.86 21.24 -6.76
C HIS A 251 3.19 21.66 -7.41
N GLU A 252 3.40 21.30 -8.68
CA GLU A 252 4.60 21.69 -9.42
C GLU A 252 4.78 23.21 -9.40
N GLY A 253 5.99 23.67 -9.09
CA GLY A 253 6.32 25.09 -8.96
C GLY A 253 6.09 25.69 -7.56
N LYS A 254 5.46 24.97 -6.64
CA LYS A 254 5.41 25.36 -5.22
C LYS A 254 6.82 25.29 -4.63
N ALA A 255 7.25 26.32 -3.91
CA ALA A 255 8.54 26.30 -3.23
C ALA A 255 8.54 25.24 -2.12
N PHE A 256 9.62 24.48 -1.99
CA PHE A 256 9.72 23.41 -0.97
C PHE A 256 9.58 23.93 0.46
N ALA A 257 9.97 25.18 0.72
CA ALA A 257 9.78 25.82 2.03
C ALA A 257 8.30 26.02 2.40
N ASP A 258 7.41 26.04 1.41
CA ASP A 258 5.97 26.21 1.58
C ASP A 258 5.20 24.88 1.52
N ALA A 259 5.92 23.76 1.35
CA ALA A 259 5.31 22.43 1.31
C ALA A 259 4.67 22.07 2.66
N THR A 260 3.47 21.53 2.62
CA THR A 260 2.63 21.26 3.79
C THR A 260 2.23 19.79 3.86
N ILE A 261 1.81 19.34 5.03
CA ILE A 261 1.22 18.01 5.20
C ILE A 261 -0.07 17.83 4.39
N ASP A 262 -0.78 18.91 4.05
CA ASP A 262 -1.97 18.79 3.19
C ASP A 262 -1.59 18.43 1.75
N ASP A 263 -0.48 18.97 1.21
CA ASP A 263 0.03 18.58 -0.10
C ASP A 263 0.34 17.07 -0.17
N HIS A 264 0.77 16.50 0.96
CA HIS A 264 1.01 15.06 1.11
C HIS A 264 -0.30 14.27 0.98
N PHE A 265 -1.34 14.66 1.73
CA PHE A 265 -2.64 13.99 1.65
C PHE A 265 -3.38 14.20 0.32
N ASP A 266 -3.15 15.32 -0.37
CA ASP A 266 -3.74 15.58 -1.70
C ASP A 266 -3.38 14.49 -2.72
N THR A 267 -2.29 13.75 -2.52
CA THR A 267 -1.93 12.58 -3.36
C THR A 267 -3.03 11.51 -3.39
N LEU A 268 -3.81 11.37 -2.32
CA LEU A 268 -4.96 10.46 -2.25
C LEU A 268 -6.12 10.88 -3.18
N LEU A 269 -6.18 12.16 -3.55
CA LEU A 269 -7.22 12.68 -4.45
C LEU A 269 -6.92 12.42 -5.93
N HIS A 270 -5.71 11.97 -6.26
CA HIS A 270 -5.20 11.85 -7.64
C HIS A 270 -4.99 10.41 -8.08
N LEU A 271 -5.89 9.52 -7.66
CA LEU A 271 -6.00 8.17 -8.22
C LEU A 271 -6.99 8.19 -9.40
N PRO A 272 -6.87 7.26 -10.37
CA PRO A 272 -7.72 7.18 -11.57
C PRO A 272 -9.21 7.10 -11.29
#